data_AF-A0A2Z6LN59-F1
#
_entry.id   AF-A0A2Z6LN59-F1
#
_cell.length_a   1.000
_cell.length_b   1.000
_cell.length_c   1.000
_cell.angle_alpha   90.00
_cell.angle_beta   90.00
_cell.angle_gamma   90.00
#
_symmetry.space_group_name_H-M   'P 1'
#
loop_
_entity.id
_entity.type
_entity.pdbx_description
1 polymer ?
#
loop_
_entity_poly.entity_id
_entity_poly.type
_entity_poly.pdbx_seq_one_letter_code
_entity_poly.pdbx_strand_id
1 'polypeptide(L)'
;MFQERSYLSPYADAKGLKAGSLEFDKRVVAVMHELLSFTVEKRLVTDHLTHFRWQLVMPQKLMRLLLKHCGIFYVSERGKRFSVFLIEAYDGSGLIEKSPLFLWREKLLSLVGYRGRKKKFEVDSESDEEGGDGLRLLQSDSDVEDLDVELEQKGTLEYKDPLLENDSEMDVGEIS
;
A
#
# COMPACT_ATOMS: atom_id res chain seq x y z
N MET A 1 27.65 -0.17 -9.36
CA MET A 1 26.21 -0.14 -9.79
C MET A 1 25.28 -0.41 -8.60
N PHE A 2 23.95 -0.17 -8.70
CA PHE A 2 22.98 -0.37 -7.59
C PHE A 2 23.05 -1.76 -6.93
N GLN A 3 23.28 -2.81 -7.74
CA GLN A 3 23.41 -4.20 -7.27
C GLN A 3 24.69 -4.47 -6.48
N GLU A 4 25.76 -3.72 -6.71
CA GLU A 4 27.10 -3.92 -6.13
C GLU A 4 27.24 -3.44 -4.68
N ARG A 5 26.28 -2.63 -4.19
CA ARG A 5 26.29 -2.11 -2.82
C ARG A 5 25.93 -3.19 -1.80
N SER A 6 26.33 -3.03 -0.55
CA SER A 6 25.90 -3.92 0.54
C SER A 6 24.36 -3.97 0.62
N TYR A 7 23.82 -5.18 0.69
CA TYR A 7 22.40 -5.37 0.95
C TYR A 7 22.18 -5.28 2.46
N LEU A 8 21.64 -4.15 2.92
CA LEU A 8 21.20 -4.03 4.29
C LEU A 8 19.86 -4.74 4.45
N SER A 9 19.74 -5.60 5.46
CA SER A 9 18.49 -6.30 5.75
C SER A 9 17.33 -5.30 5.89
N PRO A 10 16.17 -5.54 5.25
CA PRO A 10 14.97 -4.71 5.39
C PRO A 10 14.56 -4.45 6.85
N TYR A 11 14.86 -5.42 7.72
CA TYR A 11 14.52 -5.42 9.15
C TYR A 11 15.60 -4.81 10.04
N ALA A 12 16.77 -4.47 9.50
CA ALA A 12 17.84 -3.84 10.27
C ALA A 12 17.50 -2.38 10.59
N ASP A 13 18.02 -1.87 11.72
CA ASP A 13 17.84 -0.48 12.12
C ASP A 13 18.54 0.45 11.12
N ALA A 14 17.76 1.37 10.57
CA ALA A 14 18.18 2.29 9.51
C ALA A 14 18.18 3.76 9.96
N LYS A 15 17.97 4.03 11.25
CA LYS A 15 17.96 5.39 11.79
C LYS A 15 19.28 6.13 11.58
N GLY A 16 20.40 5.40 11.47
CA GLY A 16 21.73 5.96 11.18
C GLY A 16 21.99 6.27 9.71
N LEU A 17 21.11 5.86 8.78
CA LEU A 17 21.33 6.08 7.35
C LEU A 17 20.90 7.50 6.95
N LYS A 18 21.75 8.15 6.15
CA LYS A 18 21.44 9.46 5.59
C LYS A 18 20.34 9.33 4.53
N ALA A 19 19.22 10.03 4.72
CA ALA A 19 18.14 10.09 3.75
C ALA A 19 18.66 10.60 2.39
N GLY A 20 18.29 9.92 1.30
CA GLY A 20 18.74 10.22 -0.06
C GLY A 20 20.15 9.71 -0.39
N SER A 21 20.81 8.98 0.52
CA SER A 21 21.97 8.17 0.15
C SER A 21 21.52 6.96 -0.69
N LEU A 22 22.41 6.48 -1.55
CA LEU A 22 22.13 5.30 -2.39
C LEU A 22 21.97 4.01 -1.56
N GLU A 23 22.57 3.93 -0.36
CA GLU A 23 22.37 2.82 0.58
C GLU A 23 20.97 2.85 1.19
N PHE A 24 20.53 4.05 1.60
CA PHE A 24 19.16 4.25 2.07
C PHE A 24 18.14 3.90 0.99
N ASP A 25 18.33 4.39 -0.24
CA ASP A 25 17.49 4.08 -1.38
C ASP A 25 17.41 2.56 -1.63
N LYS A 26 18.55 1.86 -1.56
CA LYS A 26 18.62 0.40 -1.71
C LYS A 26 17.84 -0.33 -0.61
N ARG A 27 17.96 0.11 0.64
CA ARG A 27 17.16 -0.45 1.74
C ARG A 27 15.66 -0.24 1.49
N VAL A 28 15.24 0.96 1.09
CA VAL A 28 13.82 1.25 0.89
C VAL A 28 13.23 0.38 -0.22
N VAL A 29 13.96 0.18 -1.31
CA VAL A 29 13.58 -0.78 -2.36
C VAL A 29 13.41 -2.18 -1.76
N ALA A 30 14.36 -2.64 -0.94
CA ALA A 30 14.28 -3.95 -0.31
C ALA A 30 13.07 -4.07 0.64
N VAL A 31 12.80 -3.06 1.46
CA VAL A 31 11.62 -3.01 2.35
C VAL A 31 10.32 -3.07 1.54
N MET A 32 10.22 -2.32 0.45
CA MET A 32 9.04 -2.34 -0.42
C MET A 32 8.85 -3.70 -1.09
N HIS A 33 9.94 -4.32 -1.52
CA HIS A 33 9.92 -5.65 -2.12
C HIS A 33 9.38 -6.70 -1.15
N GLU A 34 9.91 -6.74 0.08
CA GLU A 34 9.44 -7.65 1.14
C GLU A 34 7.98 -7.36 1.50
N LEU A 35 7.63 -6.09 1.72
CA LEU A 35 6.29 -5.70 2.13
C LEU A 35 5.24 -6.12 1.10
N LEU A 36 5.50 -5.89 -0.19
CA LEU A 36 4.63 -6.34 -1.27
C LEU A 36 4.63 -7.86 -1.36
N SER A 37 5.76 -8.52 -1.13
CA SER A 37 5.83 -9.99 -1.10
C SER A 37 4.95 -10.61 -0.01
N PHE A 38 4.69 -9.91 1.09
CA PHE A 38 3.76 -10.38 2.12
C PHE A 38 2.28 -10.17 1.77
N THR A 39 1.93 -9.28 0.84
CA THR A 39 0.53 -9.05 0.51
C THR A 39 -0.01 -10.17 -0.39
N VAL A 40 -1.29 -10.51 -0.20
CA VAL A 40 -1.98 -11.58 -0.94
C VAL A 40 -1.94 -11.34 -2.45
N GLU A 41 -2.11 -10.08 -2.86
CA GLU A 41 -2.16 -9.68 -4.26
C GLU A 41 -0.81 -9.11 -4.74
N LYS A 42 0.26 -9.16 -3.93
CA LYS A 42 1.58 -8.61 -4.26
C LYS A 42 1.53 -7.15 -4.73
N ARG A 43 0.55 -6.42 -4.22
CA ARG A 43 0.29 -5.00 -4.48
C ARG A 43 -0.14 -4.28 -3.20
N LEU A 44 -0.01 -2.95 -3.18
CA LEU A 44 -0.42 -2.10 -2.07
C LEU A 44 -0.71 -0.67 -2.53
N VAL A 45 -1.73 -0.03 -1.96
CA VAL A 45 -1.99 1.41 -2.15
C VAL A 45 -0.99 2.23 -1.33
N THR A 46 -0.37 3.23 -1.94
CA THR A 46 0.67 4.04 -1.28
C THR A 46 0.17 4.81 -0.07
N ASP A 47 -1.13 5.11 -0.02
CA ASP A 47 -1.75 5.87 1.05
C ASP A 47 -1.64 5.12 2.38
N HIS A 48 -1.76 3.79 2.37
CA HIS A 48 -1.58 2.96 3.55
C HIS A 48 -0.17 3.07 4.15
N LEU A 49 0.85 3.35 3.33
CA LEU A 49 2.23 3.49 3.80
C LEU A 49 2.46 4.80 4.56
N THR A 50 1.61 5.80 4.39
CA THR A 50 1.78 7.10 5.06
C THR A 50 1.72 6.95 6.58
N HIS A 51 0.90 6.03 7.09
CA HIS A 51 0.76 5.74 8.52
C HIS A 51 1.97 4.98 9.09
N PHE A 52 2.63 4.13 8.29
CA PHE A 52 3.77 3.29 8.71
C PHE A 52 5.13 3.92 8.42
N ARG A 53 5.13 5.18 8.03
CA ARG A 53 6.28 5.89 7.49
C ARG A 53 7.42 6.02 8.49
N TRP A 54 7.10 6.21 9.76
CA TRP A 54 8.07 6.28 10.85
C TRP A 54 8.66 4.91 11.17
N GLN A 55 7.81 3.89 11.23
CA GLN A 55 8.17 2.51 11.59
C GLN A 55 9.06 1.87 10.52
N LEU A 56 8.75 2.10 9.24
CA LEU A 56 9.51 1.56 8.12
C LEU A 56 10.71 2.43 7.72
N VAL A 57 10.82 3.63 8.30
CA VAL A 57 11.85 4.64 7.98
C VAL A 57 11.84 4.95 6.47
N MET A 58 10.67 5.38 5.97
CA MET A 58 10.44 5.59 4.53
C MET A 58 10.79 7.02 4.08
N PRO A 59 11.26 7.24 2.84
CA PRO A 59 11.59 8.58 2.30
C PRO A 59 10.35 9.39 1.95
N GLN A 60 10.40 10.72 2.11
CA GLN A 60 9.25 11.62 1.84
C GLN A 60 8.79 11.52 0.39
N LYS A 61 9.75 11.30 -0.51
CA LYS A 61 9.54 11.14 -1.94
C LYS A 61 9.58 9.67 -2.36
N LEU A 62 8.86 8.80 -1.65
CA LEU A 62 8.81 7.35 -1.96
C LEU A 62 8.39 7.11 -3.42
N MET A 63 7.41 7.85 -3.92
CA MET A 63 6.95 7.71 -5.30
C MET A 63 8.08 7.90 -6.32
N ARG A 64 8.95 8.89 -6.10
CA ARG A 64 10.11 9.13 -6.98
C ARG A 64 11.07 7.96 -6.96
N LEU A 65 11.24 7.30 -5.81
CA LEU A 65 12.09 6.12 -5.68
C LEU A 65 11.47 4.92 -6.42
N LEU A 66 10.17 4.68 -6.26
CA LEU A 66 9.48 3.59 -6.95
C LEU A 66 9.54 3.75 -8.47
N LEU A 67 9.27 4.96 -8.98
CA LEU A 67 9.37 5.26 -10.42
C LEU A 67 10.79 5.12 -10.97
N LYS A 68 11.82 5.38 -10.16
CA LYS A 68 13.23 5.17 -10.53
C LYS A 68 13.57 3.68 -10.68
N HIS A 69 12.83 2.80 -10.02
CA HIS A 69 13.02 1.34 -10.02
C HIS A 69 11.86 0.62 -10.73
N CYS A 70 11.48 1.13 -11.91
CA CYS A 70 10.38 0.60 -12.73
C CYS A 70 10.60 -0.83 -13.25
N GLY A 71 11.82 -1.36 -13.20
CA GLY A 71 12.10 -2.77 -13.52
C GLY A 71 11.75 -3.74 -12.39
N ILE A 72 11.45 -3.24 -11.19
CA ILE A 72 11.07 -4.05 -10.01
C ILE A 72 9.62 -3.76 -9.64
N PHE A 73 9.26 -2.49 -9.62
CA PHE A 73 7.93 -2.03 -9.24
C PHE A 73 7.19 -1.44 -10.43
N TYR A 74 5.92 -1.81 -10.55
CA TYR A 74 4.99 -1.10 -11.40
C TYR A 74 4.11 -0.20 -10.54
N VAL A 75 3.90 1.04 -10.99
CA VAL A 75 3.03 2.00 -10.30
C VAL A 75 1.86 2.31 -11.22
N SER A 76 0.66 2.05 -10.73
CA SER A 76 -0.60 2.44 -11.38
C SER A 76 -1.19 3.63 -10.64
N GLU A 77 -1.68 4.60 -11.40
CA GLU A 77 -2.45 5.73 -10.88
C GLU A 77 -3.93 5.48 -11.17
N ARG A 78 -4.76 5.52 -10.13
CA ARG A 78 -6.21 5.52 -10.28
C ARG A 78 -6.79 6.73 -9.56
N GLY A 79 -7.30 7.69 -10.33
CA GLY A 79 -7.91 8.90 -9.79
C GLY A 79 -6.87 9.74 -9.06
N LYS A 80 -6.88 9.72 -7.72
CA LYS A 80 -5.88 10.39 -6.87
C LYS A 80 -5.05 9.42 -6.03
N ARG A 81 -5.27 8.11 -6.18
CA ARG A 81 -4.59 7.05 -5.42
C ARG A 81 -3.59 6.36 -6.31
N PHE A 82 -2.43 6.04 -5.74
CA PHE A 82 -1.40 5.27 -6.43
C PHE A 82 -1.33 3.87 -5.82
N SER A 83 -1.26 2.85 -6.69
CA SER A 83 -1.05 1.46 -6.32
C SER A 83 0.30 0.99 -6.84
N VAL A 84 1.05 0.30 -6.00
CA VAL A 84 2.36 -0.27 -6.32
C VAL A 84 2.22 -1.77 -6.43
N PHE A 85 2.80 -2.35 -7.47
CA PHE A 85 2.77 -3.78 -7.79
C PHE A 85 4.19 -4.29 -7.91
N LEU A 86 4.40 -5.53 -7.50
CA LEU A 86 5.66 -6.23 -7.70
C LEU A 86 5.67 -6.92 -9.06
N ILE A 87 6.56 -6.51 -9.98
CA ILE A 87 6.52 -7.00 -11.36
C ILE A 87 6.80 -8.50 -11.44
N GLU A 88 7.77 -9.01 -10.66
CA GLU A 88 8.14 -10.43 -10.66
C GLU A 88 7.01 -11.38 -10.21
N ALA A 89 5.98 -10.86 -9.55
CA ALA A 89 4.85 -11.66 -9.10
C ALA A 89 3.75 -11.82 -10.17
N TYR A 90 3.86 -11.11 -11.30
CA TYR A 90 2.82 -11.02 -12.32
C TYR A 90 3.32 -11.48 -13.68
N ASP A 91 2.45 -12.20 -14.39
CA ASP A 91 2.59 -12.51 -15.80
C ASP A 91 1.44 -11.85 -16.55
N GLY A 92 1.74 -10.75 -17.24
CA GLY A 92 0.75 -9.86 -17.84
C GLY A 92 -0.27 -9.35 -16.82
N SER A 93 -1.52 -9.80 -16.95
CA SER A 93 -2.64 -9.39 -16.09
C SER A 93 -2.83 -10.25 -14.84
N GLY A 94 -2.17 -11.40 -14.78
CA GLY A 94 -2.40 -12.43 -13.77
C GLY A 94 -1.29 -12.48 -12.74
N LEU A 95 -1.67 -12.77 -11.50
CA LEU A 95 -0.73 -13.14 -10.45
C LEU A 95 -0.23 -14.57 -10.73
N ILE A 96 1.10 -14.76 -10.75
CA ILE A 96 1.75 -16.04 -11.04
C ILE A 96 1.41 -17.06 -9.94
N GLU A 97 1.69 -16.72 -8.68
CA GLU A 97 1.40 -17.55 -7.53
C GLU A 97 0.13 -17.07 -6.82
N LYS A 98 -0.98 -17.77 -7.06
CA LYS A 98 -2.27 -17.45 -6.44
C LYS A 98 -2.42 -18.15 -5.09
N SER A 99 -2.51 -17.37 -4.02
CA SER A 99 -2.84 -17.92 -2.70
C SER A 99 -4.29 -18.44 -2.63
N PRO A 100 -4.61 -19.39 -1.72
CA PRO A 100 -5.97 -19.87 -1.53
C PRO A 100 -6.99 -18.76 -1.23
N LEU A 101 -6.57 -17.72 -0.48
CA LEU A 101 -7.39 -16.55 -0.17
C LEU A 101 -7.74 -15.76 -1.42
N PHE A 102 -6.77 -15.60 -2.33
CA PHE A 102 -6.99 -14.92 -3.61
C PHE A 102 -8.00 -15.69 -4.47
N LEU A 103 -7.83 -17.01 -4.60
CA LEU A 103 -8.76 -17.87 -5.35
C LEU A 103 -10.18 -17.85 -4.76
N TRP A 104 -10.29 -17.87 -3.43
CA TRP A 104 -11.59 -17.80 -2.75
C TRP A 104 -12.28 -16.45 -3.01
N ARG A 105 -11.52 -15.35 -2.96
CA ARG A 105 -12.01 -14.01 -3.33
C ARG A 105 -12.48 -13.96 -4.78
N GLU A 106 -11.69 -14.47 -5.74
CA GLU A 106 -12.11 -14.55 -7.15
C GLU A 106 -13.43 -15.34 -7.30
N LYS A 107 -13.55 -16.48 -6.62
CA LYS A 107 -14.76 -17.31 -6.64
C LYS A 107 -15.96 -16.58 -6.03
N LEU A 108 -15.77 -15.92 -4.89
CA LEU A 108 -16.85 -15.17 -4.22
C LEU A 108 -17.37 -14.05 -5.13
N LEU A 109 -16.47 -13.27 -5.74
CA LEU A 109 -16.84 -12.20 -6.67
C LEU A 109 -17.59 -12.75 -7.89
N SER A 110 -17.21 -13.92 -8.40
CA SER A 110 -17.92 -14.58 -9.50
C SER A 110 -19.36 -14.97 -9.15
N LEU A 111 -19.62 -15.33 -7.89
CA LEU A 111 -20.94 -15.74 -7.41
C LEU A 111 -21.86 -14.55 -7.15
N VAL A 112 -21.31 -13.44 -6.66
CA VAL A 112 -22.07 -12.21 -6.38
C VAL A 112 -22.49 -11.49 -7.67
N GLY A 113 -22.15 -12.03 -8.85
CA GLY A 113 -22.36 -11.34 -10.12
C GLY A 113 -21.47 -10.11 -10.27
N TYR A 114 -20.50 -9.94 -9.36
CA TYR A 114 -19.48 -8.92 -9.46
C TYR A 114 -18.52 -9.32 -10.56
N ARG A 115 -18.90 -9.01 -11.81
CA ARG A 115 -17.97 -8.87 -12.91
C ARG A 115 -17.20 -7.58 -12.67
N GLY A 116 -16.22 -7.62 -11.77
CA GLY A 116 -15.07 -6.74 -11.90
C GLY A 116 -14.64 -6.82 -13.37
N ARG A 117 -14.57 -5.68 -14.07
CA ARG A 117 -14.22 -5.68 -15.49
C ARG A 117 -12.86 -6.35 -15.60
N LYS A 118 -12.80 -7.48 -16.31
CA LYS A 118 -11.56 -8.24 -16.50
C LYS A 118 -10.47 -7.27 -16.96
N LYS A 119 -9.39 -7.16 -16.18
CA LYS A 119 -8.16 -6.45 -16.53
C LYS A 119 -7.60 -7.04 -17.81
N LYS A 120 -7.90 -6.44 -18.95
CA LYS A 120 -7.11 -6.62 -20.17
C LYS A 120 -5.94 -5.65 -20.06
N PHE A 121 -4.81 -6.14 -19.59
CA PHE A 121 -3.54 -5.50 -19.91
C PHE A 121 -3.15 -6.04 -21.29
N GLU A 122 -3.58 -5.35 -22.34
CA GLU A 122 -3.03 -5.58 -23.66
C GLU A 122 -1.64 -4.94 -23.66
N VAL A 123 -0.61 -5.79 -23.58
CA VAL A 123 0.75 -5.39 -23.96
C VAL A 123 0.74 -5.35 -25.47
N ASP A 124 0.57 -4.14 -26.01
CA ASP A 124 0.79 -3.91 -27.43
C ASP A 124 2.27 -4.20 -27.70
N SER A 125 2.53 -5.21 -28.52
CA SER A 125 3.88 -5.46 -29.02
C SER A 125 4.11 -4.43 -30.12
N GLU A 126 4.78 -3.33 -29.77
CA GLU A 126 5.12 -2.25 -30.69
C GLU A 126 5.84 -2.83 -31.92
N SER A 127 5.18 -2.75 -33.08
CA SER A 127 5.85 -2.55 -34.35
C SER A 127 5.98 -1.04 -34.55
N ASP A 128 7.23 -0.59 -34.72
CA ASP A 128 7.67 0.80 -34.83
C ASP A 128 6.81 1.67 -35.76
N GLU A 129 6.59 2.93 -35.36
CA GLU A 129 6.83 4.16 -36.15
C GLU A 129 6.46 5.40 -35.31
N GLU A 130 7.13 6.52 -35.60
CA GLU A 130 7.31 7.71 -34.75
C GLU A 130 6.05 8.45 -34.26
N GLY A 131 6.19 9.11 -33.10
CA GLY A 131 5.37 10.28 -32.75
C GLY A 131 4.90 10.27 -31.31
N GLY A 132 5.45 11.18 -30.49
CA GLY A 132 5.16 11.24 -29.05
C GLY A 132 3.68 11.39 -28.71
N ASP A 133 3.19 10.51 -27.85
CA ASP A 133 2.07 10.78 -26.95
C ASP A 133 2.30 9.97 -25.66
N GLY A 134 2.17 10.63 -24.52
CA GLY A 134 2.36 10.00 -23.22
C GLY A 134 1.24 8.99 -23.00
N LEU A 135 1.62 7.70 -22.94
CA LEU A 135 0.77 6.54 -22.69
C LEU A 135 -0.18 6.76 -21.50
N ARG A 136 -1.35 7.33 -21.77
CA ARG A 136 -2.47 7.46 -20.84
C ARG A 136 -3.25 6.15 -20.88
N LEU A 137 -2.78 5.16 -20.13
CA LEU A 137 -3.59 3.97 -19.89
C LEU A 137 -4.68 4.30 -18.87
N LEU A 138 -5.88 4.53 -19.40
CA LEU A 138 -7.13 4.44 -18.65
C LEU A 138 -7.29 3.00 -18.21
N GLN A 139 -7.24 2.72 -16.90
CA GLN A 139 -8.25 1.85 -16.28
C GLN A 139 -8.11 1.73 -14.76
N SER A 140 -9.10 2.33 -14.12
CA SER A 140 -9.91 1.76 -13.06
C SER A 140 -9.67 0.28 -12.70
N ASP A 141 -9.04 0.01 -11.54
CA ASP A 141 -9.45 -1.12 -10.68
C ASP A 141 -9.65 -0.82 -9.19
N SER A 142 -10.60 -1.55 -8.63
CA SER A 142 -11.27 -1.33 -7.36
C SER A 142 -10.36 -1.59 -6.16
N ASP A 143 -10.24 -0.56 -5.34
CA ASP A 143 -10.12 -0.74 -3.90
C ASP A 143 -11.46 -1.33 -3.44
N VAL A 144 -11.40 -2.36 -2.60
CA VAL A 144 -12.53 -2.76 -1.76
C VAL A 144 -12.72 -1.72 -0.68
N GLU A 145 -13.09 -0.51 -1.07
CA GLU A 145 -13.54 0.55 -0.17
C GLU A 145 -14.90 1.11 -0.58
N ASP A 146 -15.43 0.78 -1.75
CA ASP A 146 -16.75 1.23 -2.21
C ASP A 146 -17.83 0.17 -1.97
N LEU A 147 -17.85 -0.38 -0.76
CA LEU A 147 -19.07 -0.97 -0.21
C LEU A 147 -19.70 0.12 0.66
N ASP A 148 -20.48 1.01 0.03
CA ASP A 148 -21.45 1.85 0.75
C ASP A 148 -22.51 0.91 1.35
N VAL A 149 -22.20 0.35 2.52
CA VAL A 149 -23.20 -0.25 3.38
C VAL A 149 -23.76 0.90 4.20
N GLU A 150 -24.90 1.42 3.76
CA GLU A 150 -25.76 2.31 4.54
C GLU A 150 -26.19 1.53 5.80
N LEU A 151 -25.39 1.64 6.87
CA LEU A 151 -25.78 1.23 8.20
C LEU A 151 -26.89 2.21 8.63
N GLU A 152 -28.14 1.79 8.54
CA GLU A 152 -29.25 2.47 9.21
C GLU A 152 -28.87 2.61 10.69
N GLN A 153 -28.53 3.84 11.11
CA GLN A 153 -28.29 4.15 12.51
C GLN A 153 -29.60 4.01 13.27
N LYS A 154 -29.82 2.84 13.85
CA LYS A 154 -30.81 2.68 14.92
C LYS A 154 -30.11 2.49 16.25
N GLY A 155 -29.82 3.61 16.92
CA GLY A 155 -29.63 3.68 18.36
C GLY A 155 -28.18 3.85 18.83
N THR A 156 -27.86 5.05 19.32
CA THR A 156 -26.66 5.37 20.10
C THR A 156 -26.60 4.51 21.36
N LEU A 157 -25.64 3.59 21.43
CA LEU A 157 -25.29 2.90 22.68
C LEU A 157 -24.17 3.71 23.36
N GLU A 158 -24.52 4.41 24.42
CA GLU A 158 -23.61 5.20 25.26
C GLU A 158 -22.67 4.25 26.03
N TYR A 159 -21.39 4.20 25.66
CA TYR A 159 -20.35 3.49 26.43
C TYR A 159 -19.73 4.48 27.42
N LYS A 160 -19.92 4.25 28.72
CA LYS A 160 -19.32 5.06 29.79
C LYS A 160 -17.99 4.45 30.21
N ASP A 161 -16.92 5.23 30.10
CA ASP A 161 -15.55 4.89 30.52
C ASP A 161 -15.46 4.89 32.07
N PRO A 162 -15.13 3.78 32.74
CA PRO A 162 -15.11 3.69 34.20
C PRO A 162 -13.91 4.36 34.89
N LEU A 163 -12.96 4.97 34.14
CA LEU A 163 -11.68 5.41 34.71
C LEU A 163 -11.60 6.90 35.11
N LEU A 164 -12.71 7.64 35.08
CA LEU A 164 -12.75 9.03 35.54
C LEU A 164 -13.42 9.13 36.92
N GLU A 165 -12.74 8.61 37.94
CA GLU A 165 -13.10 8.84 39.34
C GLU A 165 -12.62 10.23 39.79
N ASN A 166 -13.59 11.08 40.12
CA ASN A 166 -13.58 12.08 41.21
C ASN A 166 -12.28 12.83 41.51
N ASP A 167 -12.16 14.04 40.94
CA ASP A 167 -11.36 15.12 41.53
C ASP A 167 -12.22 15.87 42.56
N SER A 168 -12.31 15.36 43.79
CA SER A 168 -12.89 16.10 44.92
C SER A 168 -11.78 16.83 45.69
N GLU A 169 -11.82 18.17 45.67
CA GLU A 169 -11.00 19.10 46.47
C GLU A 169 -10.97 18.71 47.97
N MET A 170 -9.79 18.67 48.58
CA MET A 170 -9.63 18.54 50.03
C MET A 170 -9.61 19.94 50.67
N ASP A 171 -10.67 20.27 51.41
CA ASP A 171 -10.72 21.42 52.31
C ASP A 171 -9.99 21.08 53.62
N VAL A 172 -8.94 21.83 53.95
CA VAL A 172 -8.17 21.64 55.19
C VAL A 172 -8.62 22.71 56.18
N GLY A 173 -9.56 22.35 57.04
CA GLY A 173 -9.99 23.18 58.17
C GLY A 173 -8.92 23.26 59.27
N GLU A 174 -8.69 24.47 59.79
CA GLU A 174 -7.79 24.77 60.89
C GLU A 174 -8.26 24.12 62.21
N ILE A 175 -7.31 23.49 62.91
CA ILE A 175 -7.48 22.95 64.26
C ILE A 175 -7.42 24.06 65.32
N SER A 176 -8.40 24.06 66.24
CA SER A 176 -8.32 24.70 67.56
C SER A 176 -8.61 23.69 68.65
#